data_AF-A0A536FIS3-F1
#
_entry.id   AF-A0A536FIS3-F1
#
_cell.length_a   1.000
_cell.length_b   1.000
_cell.length_c   1.000
_cell.angle_alpha   90.00
_cell.angle_beta   90.00
_cell.angle_gamma   90.00
#
_symmetry.space_group_name_H-M   'P 1'
#
loop_
_entity.id
_entity.type
_entity.pdbx_description
1 polymer ?
#
loop_
_entity_poly.entity_id
_entity_poly.type
_entity_poly.pdbx_seq_one_letter_code
_entity_poly.pdbx_strand_id
1 'polypeptide(L)'
;MSMKWLTRFTIPALALVALSTSGAQASNGDDESALAGVRQATAAYHDLDKAIAAHYGRLLPCFDLPGVGGMGQHYVDTSRLDATIEAKRREALVYEVEVD
;
A
#
# COMPACT_ATOMS: atom_id res chain seq x y z
N MET A 1 18.94 -25.72 57.64
CA MET A 1 19.54 -27.07 57.49
C MET A 1 19.02 -27.66 56.19
N SER A 2 19.93 -28.10 55.32
CA SER A 2 19.70 -28.62 53.96
C SER A 2 18.69 -29.76 53.87
N MET A 3 18.04 -29.88 52.71
CA MET A 3 18.21 -31.06 51.86
C MET A 3 17.73 -30.78 50.43
N LYS A 4 18.71 -30.54 49.55
CA LYS A 4 18.59 -30.64 48.09
C LYS A 4 18.28 -32.11 47.76
N TRP A 5 17.18 -32.38 47.05
CA TRP A 5 16.96 -33.68 46.44
C TRP A 5 16.92 -33.52 44.92
N LEU A 6 17.91 -34.15 44.29
CA LEU A 6 18.10 -34.24 42.86
C LEU A 6 17.06 -35.18 42.27
N THR A 7 16.28 -34.70 41.33
CA THR A 7 15.62 -35.57 40.35
C THR A 7 15.82 -35.02 38.95
N ARG A 8 16.71 -35.70 38.23
CA ARG A 8 16.99 -35.54 36.81
C ARG A 8 15.74 -35.95 36.04
N PHE A 9 15.14 -35.03 35.29
CA PHE A 9 14.25 -35.39 34.19
C PHE A 9 14.83 -34.78 32.92
N THR A 10 15.46 -35.64 32.12
CA THR A 10 15.87 -35.37 30.74
C THR A 10 14.59 -35.21 29.90
N ILE A 11 14.31 -33.99 29.48
CA ILE A 11 13.24 -33.70 28.51
C ILE A 11 13.83 -33.96 27.12
N PRO A 12 13.30 -34.90 26.31
CA PRO A 12 13.67 -34.96 24.91
C PRO A 12 13.09 -33.72 24.23
N ALA A 13 13.97 -32.82 23.79
CA ALA A 13 13.61 -31.66 22.99
C ALA A 13 13.12 -32.13 21.62
N LEU A 14 11.80 -32.31 21.48
CA LEU A 14 11.16 -32.48 20.18
C LEU A 14 11.19 -31.10 19.49
N ALA A 15 12.17 -30.89 18.63
CA ALA A 15 12.29 -29.69 17.82
C ALA A 15 11.15 -29.66 16.79
N LEU A 16 10.07 -28.97 17.13
CA LEU A 16 9.01 -28.61 16.20
C LEU A 16 9.55 -27.49 15.30
N VAL A 17 10.04 -27.85 14.12
CA VAL A 17 10.39 -26.88 13.07
C VAL A 17 9.08 -26.28 12.56
N ALA A 18 8.71 -25.12 13.11
CA ALA A 18 7.66 -24.30 12.54
C ALA A 18 8.17 -23.71 11.22
N LEU A 19 7.63 -24.18 10.10
CA LEU A 19 7.77 -23.53 8.80
C LEU A 19 7.18 -22.12 8.92
N SER A 20 8.03 -21.12 9.11
CA SER A 20 7.67 -19.71 8.97
C SER A 20 7.51 -19.39 7.49
N THR A 21 6.37 -19.80 6.92
CA THR A 21 5.90 -19.22 5.66
C THR A 21 5.55 -17.76 5.95
N SER A 22 6.45 -16.84 5.61
CA SER A 22 6.14 -15.42 5.46
C SER A 22 5.20 -15.26 4.27
N GLY A 23 3.95 -15.69 4.44
CA GLY A 23 2.87 -15.21 3.59
C GLY A 23 2.74 -13.72 3.84
N ALA A 24 3.02 -12.91 2.83
CA ALA A 24 2.58 -11.52 2.82
C ALA A 24 1.05 -11.54 2.94
N GLN A 25 0.56 -11.42 4.17
CA GLN A 25 -0.85 -11.24 4.44
C GLN A 25 -1.15 -9.82 3.97
N ALA A 26 -1.77 -9.69 2.80
CA ALA A 26 -2.48 -8.48 2.44
C ALA A 26 -3.58 -8.29 3.48
N SER A 27 -3.31 -7.45 4.47
CA SER A 27 -4.33 -6.93 5.37
C SER A 27 -5.27 -6.08 4.54
N ASN A 28 -6.42 -6.63 4.14
CA ASN A 28 -7.58 -5.82 3.80
C ASN A 28 -8.16 -5.32 5.12
N GLY A 29 -7.43 -4.45 5.80
CA GLY A 29 -7.76 -4.01 7.15
C GLY A 29 -8.94 -3.07 7.12
N ASP A 30 -9.86 -3.29 8.06
CA ASP A 30 -10.78 -2.29 8.62
C ASP A 30 -10.02 -1.15 9.34
N ASP A 31 -8.78 -0.86 8.91
CA ASP A 31 -7.82 0.07 9.51
C ASP A 31 -8.07 1.47 8.95
N GLU A 32 -9.08 2.16 9.47
CA GLU A 32 -9.35 3.58 9.17
C GLU A 32 -8.09 4.46 9.27
N SER A 33 -7.13 4.08 10.11
CA SER A 33 -5.81 4.72 10.23
C SER A 33 -4.96 4.65 8.94
N ALA A 34 -5.00 3.51 8.25
CA ALA A 34 -4.30 3.35 6.96
C ALA A 34 -4.95 4.23 5.89
N LEU A 35 -6.28 4.25 5.83
CA LEU A 35 -7.04 5.12 4.92
C LEU A 35 -6.82 6.61 5.22
N ALA A 36 -6.76 7.00 6.49
CA ALA A 36 -6.44 8.36 6.91
C ALA A 36 -5.06 8.80 6.41
N GLY A 37 -4.06 7.91 6.52
CA GLY A 37 -2.72 8.16 6.00
C GLY A 37 -2.68 8.35 4.48
N VAL A 38 -3.47 7.57 3.74
CA VAL A 38 -3.64 7.74 2.29
C VAL A 38 -4.28 9.10 2.02
N ARG A 39 -5.44 9.42 2.61
CA ARG A 39 -6.13 10.71 2.41
C ARG A 39 -5.21 11.90 2.66
N GLN A 40 -4.47 11.88 3.77
CA GLN A 40 -3.51 12.94 4.11
C GLN A 40 -2.40 13.07 3.06
N ALA A 41 -1.84 11.95 2.59
CA ALA A 41 -0.81 11.98 1.56
C ALA A 41 -1.33 12.47 0.20
N THR A 42 -2.63 12.34 -0.11
CA THR A 42 -3.21 12.82 -1.39
C THR A 42 -3.61 14.28 -1.31
N ALA A 43 -3.92 14.81 -0.12
CA ALA A 43 -4.64 16.08 0.05
C ALA A 43 -4.00 17.26 -0.68
N ALA A 44 -2.67 17.31 -0.75
CA ALA A 44 -1.94 18.34 -1.50
C ALA A 44 -2.22 18.30 -3.01
N TYR A 45 -2.52 17.13 -3.56
CA TYR A 45 -2.73 16.91 -4.99
C TYR A 45 -4.20 16.98 -5.41
N HIS A 46 -5.13 17.38 -4.54
CA HIS A 46 -6.46 17.76 -5.02
C HIS A 46 -6.41 18.98 -5.96
N ASP A 47 -5.32 19.75 -5.86
CA ASP A 47 -4.95 20.82 -6.78
C ASP A 47 -4.00 20.23 -7.86
N LEU A 48 -4.45 20.27 -9.12
CA LEU A 48 -3.72 19.70 -10.24
C LEU A 48 -2.35 20.37 -10.46
N ASP A 49 -2.24 21.68 -10.24
CA ASP A 49 -0.98 22.40 -10.45
C ASP A 49 0.08 21.93 -9.46
N LYS A 50 -0.32 21.55 -8.24
CA LYS A 50 0.59 20.94 -7.26
C LYS A 50 1.05 19.54 -7.67
N ALA A 51 0.21 18.76 -8.34
CA ALA A 51 0.63 17.48 -8.89
C ALA A 51 1.60 17.66 -10.06
N ILE A 52 1.35 18.60 -10.97
CA ILE A 52 2.26 18.92 -12.08
C ILE A 52 3.61 19.41 -11.54
N ALA A 53 3.60 20.30 -10.54
CA ALA A 53 4.81 20.77 -9.86
C ALA A 53 5.58 19.65 -9.15
N ALA A 54 4.87 18.58 -8.73
CA ALA A 54 5.44 17.38 -8.14
C ALA A 54 5.76 16.27 -9.18
N HIS A 55 5.86 16.63 -10.47
CA HIS A 55 6.26 15.75 -11.58
C HIS A 55 5.23 14.70 -12.03
N TYR A 56 3.96 14.83 -11.64
CA TYR A 56 2.90 14.01 -12.24
C TYR A 56 2.52 14.60 -13.60
N GLY A 57 2.89 13.90 -14.67
CA GLY A 57 2.57 14.28 -16.05
C GLY A 57 1.33 13.58 -16.57
N ARG A 58 0.58 14.23 -17.48
CA ARG A 58 -0.59 13.61 -18.12
C ARG A 58 -0.17 12.31 -18.83
N LEU A 59 -0.83 11.20 -18.50
CA LEU A 59 -0.60 9.90 -19.11
C LEU A 59 -1.77 9.54 -20.04
N LEU A 60 -1.46 9.39 -21.33
CA LEU A 60 -2.40 8.98 -22.40
C LEU A 60 -3.65 9.89 -22.52
N PRO A 61 -4.44 9.77 -23.60
CA PRO A 61 -5.79 10.34 -23.65
C PRO A 61 -6.69 9.78 -22.53
N CYS A 62 -7.78 10.48 -22.22
CA CYS A 62 -8.76 10.03 -21.23
C CYS A 62 -9.23 8.60 -21.55
N PHE A 63 -9.29 7.74 -20.54
CA PHE A 63 -9.82 6.39 -20.68
C PHE A 63 -11.34 6.48 -20.66
N ASP A 64 -11.96 6.45 -21.83
CA ASP A 64 -13.40 6.39 -22.00
C ASP A 64 -13.86 5.02 -22.54
N LEU A 65 -14.97 4.53 -22.00
CA LEU A 65 -15.64 3.34 -22.51
C LEU A 65 -17.08 3.72 -22.88
N PRO A 66 -17.43 3.74 -24.18
CA PRO A 66 -18.78 4.10 -24.62
C PRO A 66 -19.86 3.28 -23.91
N GLY A 67 -20.87 3.96 -23.37
CA GLY A 67 -21.97 3.34 -22.63
C GLY A 67 -21.66 2.97 -21.17
N VAL A 68 -20.41 3.14 -20.70
CA VAL A 68 -19.98 2.88 -19.31
C VAL A 68 -19.52 4.15 -18.61
N GLY A 69 -18.76 5.00 -19.31
CA GLY A 69 -18.22 6.25 -18.78
C GLY A 69 -16.69 6.32 -18.86
N GLY A 70 -16.11 7.41 -18.39
CA GLY A 70 -14.67 7.61 -18.31
C GLY A 70 -14.11 7.37 -16.91
N MET A 71 -12.85 6.98 -16.81
CA MET A 71 -12.14 6.89 -15.53
C MET A 71 -11.66 8.27 -15.03
N GLY A 72 -11.63 9.28 -15.92
CA GLY A 72 -10.96 10.55 -15.70
C GLY A 72 -9.57 10.61 -16.36
N GLN A 73 -8.93 11.76 -16.25
CA GLN A 73 -7.59 11.96 -16.80
C GLN A 73 -6.52 11.49 -15.82
N HIS A 74 -5.68 10.57 -16.26
CA HIS A 74 -4.56 10.05 -15.47
C HIS A 74 -3.36 10.98 -15.55
N TYR A 75 -2.72 11.20 -14.40
CA TYR A 75 -1.45 11.90 -14.23
C TYR A 75 -0.49 11.02 -13.45
N VAL A 76 0.70 10.78 -13.98
CA VAL A 76 1.65 9.77 -13.48
C VAL A 76 3.03 10.37 -13.31
N ASP A 77 3.65 10.11 -12.15
CA ASP A 77 5.07 10.34 -11.93
C ASP A 77 5.83 9.09 -12.37
N THR A 78 6.29 9.11 -13.63
CA THR A 78 6.99 7.96 -14.24
C THR A 78 8.30 7.59 -13.54
N SER A 79 8.88 8.49 -12.74
CA SER A 79 10.10 8.19 -11.97
C SER A 79 9.85 7.28 -10.78
N ARG A 80 8.58 7.14 -10.36
CA ARG A 80 8.14 6.29 -9.26
C ARG A 80 7.61 4.93 -9.69
N LEU A 81 7.42 4.71 -10.98
CA LEU A 81 6.90 3.45 -11.49
C LEU A 81 7.92 2.34 -11.25
N ASP A 82 7.58 1.44 -10.34
CA ASP A 82 8.40 0.29 -9.99
C ASP A 82 7.50 -0.94 -9.70
N ALA A 83 8.09 -2.03 -9.21
CA ALA A 83 7.36 -3.26 -8.92
C ALA A 83 6.74 -3.30 -7.51
N THR A 84 6.78 -2.19 -6.77
CA THR A 84 6.44 -2.06 -5.34
C THR A 84 5.44 -0.93 -5.12
N ILE A 85 4.20 -1.31 -4.82
CA ILE A 85 3.15 -0.32 -4.56
C ILE A 85 3.22 0.18 -3.11
N GLU A 86 3.43 1.49 -2.96
CA GLU A 86 3.49 2.17 -1.66
C GLU A 86 2.29 3.12 -1.49
N ALA A 87 1.35 2.78 -0.60
CA ALA A 87 0.08 3.49 -0.45
C ALA A 87 0.20 5.01 -0.21
N LYS A 88 1.28 5.46 0.46
CA LYS A 88 1.54 6.89 0.75
C LYS A 88 2.45 7.56 -0.29
N ARG A 89 3.13 6.79 -1.14
CA ARG A 89 3.99 7.27 -2.24
C ARG A 89 3.35 6.88 -3.57
N ARG A 90 2.42 7.70 -4.03
CA ARG A 90 1.65 7.44 -5.24
C ARG A 90 2.51 7.54 -6.49
N GLU A 91 2.16 6.67 -7.43
CA GLU A 91 2.66 6.66 -8.80
C GLU A 91 1.69 7.39 -9.75
N ALA A 92 0.38 7.28 -9.48
CA ALA A 92 -0.68 7.82 -10.32
C ALA A 92 -1.73 8.60 -9.51
N LEU A 93 -2.30 9.61 -10.15
CA LEU A 93 -3.44 10.42 -9.73
C LEU A 93 -4.45 10.49 -10.88
N VAL A 94 -5.74 10.59 -10.55
CA VAL A 94 -6.82 10.67 -11.53
C VAL A 94 -7.69 11.86 -11.21
N TYR A 95 -7.94 12.69 -12.21
CA TYR A 95 -8.76 13.89 -12.09
C TYR A 95 -10.02 13.77 -12.95
N GLU A 96 -11.10 14.35 -12.44
CA GLU A 96 -12.26 14.63 -13.26
C GLU A 96 -11.87 15.60 -14.39
N VAL A 97 -12.52 15.42 -15.53
CA VAL A 97 -12.39 16.31 -16.68
C VAL A 97 -13.75 16.93 -16.89
N GLU A 98 -13.81 18.26 -16.82
CA GLU A 98 -14.98 18.99 -17.29
C GLU A 98 -15.06 18.83 -18.79
N VAL A 99 -16.22 18.39 -19.26
CA VAL A 99 -16.55 18.31 -20.69
C VAL A 99 -17.39 19.54 -20.97
N ASP A 100 -16.85 20.48 -21.76
CA ASP A 100 -17.63 21.61 -22.29
C ASP A 100 -18.74 21.14 -23.25
#